data_AF-A0A5N9B545-F1
#
_entry.id   AF-A0A5N9B545-F1
#
_cell.length_a   1.000
_cell.length_b   1.000
_cell.length_c   1.000
_cell.angle_alpha   90.00
_cell.angle_beta   90.00
_cell.angle_gamma   90.00
#
_symmetry.space_group_name_H-M   'P 1'
#
loop_
_entity.id
_entity.type
_entity.pdbx_description
1 polymer ?
#
loop_
_entity_poly.entity_id
_entity_poly.type
_entity_poly.pdbx_seq_one_letter_code
_entity_poly.pdbx_strand_id
1 'polypeptide(L)'
;MSDIVIRGAKEHNLKNIDINIPRGKFIVITGLSGSGKSSLAFDTIYAEGRRRYVESLSAYARQFLGNLEKPNVDYIEGLSPAISIDQRGISKNPRSTVGT
;
A
#
# COMPACT_ATOMS: atom_id res chain seq x y z
N MET A 1 18.30 -5.63 -7.20
CA MET A 1 17.06 -4.84 -7.40
C MET A 1 17.21 -3.49 -6.70
N SER A 2 17.33 -2.39 -7.45
CA SER A 2 17.44 -1.03 -6.89
C SER A 2 16.10 -0.31 -6.73
N ASP A 3 15.07 -0.69 -7.50
CA ASP A 3 13.86 0.10 -7.67
C ASP A 3 12.59 -0.72 -7.36
N ILE A 4 11.50 -0.02 -7.02
CA ILE A 4 10.13 -0.53 -7.07
C ILE A 4 9.60 -0.21 -8.46
N VAL A 5 9.22 -1.24 -9.21
CA VAL A 5 8.73 -1.12 -10.58
C VAL A 5 7.24 -1.36 -10.57
N ILE A 6 6.46 -0.44 -11.13
CA ILE A 6 5.01 -0.51 -11.24
C ILE A 6 4.66 -0.36 -12.71
N ARG A 7 3.84 -1.28 -13.22
CA ARG A 7 3.34 -1.28 -14.59
C ARG A 7 1.83 -1.46 -14.62
N GLY A 8 1.20 -0.61 -15.40
CA GLY A 8 -0.23 -0.61 -15.66
C GLY A 8 -1.10 -0.46 -14.41
N ALA A 9 -0.78 0.49 -13.53
CA ALA A 9 -1.63 0.79 -12.39
C ALA A 9 -2.93 1.48 -12.84
N LYS A 10 -4.07 0.88 -12.47
CA LYS A 10 -5.43 1.24 -12.91
C LYS A 10 -6.40 1.39 -11.73
N GLU A 11 -5.88 1.43 -10.50
CA GLU A 11 -6.70 1.59 -9.31
C GLU A 11 -7.48 2.91 -9.34
N HIS A 12 -8.78 2.87 -9.10
CA HIS A 12 -9.69 4.02 -9.20
C HIS A 12 -9.57 4.81 -10.52
N ASN A 13 -9.03 6.03 -10.48
CA ASN A 13 -8.90 6.91 -11.63
C ASN A 13 -7.48 6.93 -12.23
N LEU A 14 -6.60 6.01 -11.81
CA LEU A 14 -5.28 5.85 -12.42
C LEU A 14 -5.44 5.39 -13.88
N LYS A 15 -4.73 6.07 -14.78
CA LYS A 15 -4.88 5.88 -16.22
C LYS A 15 -3.83 4.92 -16.79
N ASN A 16 -3.78 3.70 -16.27
CA ASN A 16 -2.82 2.68 -16.72
C ASN A 16 -1.36 3.19 -16.66
N ILE A 17 -0.94 3.66 -15.49
CA ILE A 17 0.34 4.37 -15.36
C ILE A 17 1.50 3.42 -15.04
N ASP A 18 2.67 3.75 -15.58
CA ASP A 18 3.94 3.07 -15.35
C ASP A 18 4.90 3.96 -14.58
N ILE A 19 5.49 3.46 -13.49
CA ILE A 19 6.39 4.24 -12.63
C ILE A 19 7.55 3.34 -12.15
N ASN A 20 8.75 3.92 -12.10
CA ASN A 20 9.89 3.35 -11.36
C ASN A 20 10.19 4.26 -10.16
N ILE A 21 10.24 3.69 -8.97
CA ILE A 21 10.50 4.41 -7.72
C ILE A 21 11.81 3.89 -7.12
N PRO A 22 12.85 4.73 -6.91
CA PRO A 22 14.11 4.27 -6.34
C PRO A 22 13.94 3.87 -4.86
N ARG A 23 14.46 2.71 -4.47
CA ARG A 23 14.37 2.22 -3.08
C ARG A 23 15.36 2.94 -2.17
N GLY A 24 15.05 2.92 -0.87
CA GLY A 24 15.91 3.54 0.15
C GLY A 24 15.96 5.07 0.07
N LYS A 25 14.95 5.68 -0.57
CA LYS A 25 14.80 7.13 -0.70
C LYS A 25 13.54 7.61 0.02
N PHE A 26 13.57 8.87 0.43
CA PHE A 26 12.38 9.56 0.88
C PHE A 26 11.62 10.09 -0.35
N ILE A 27 10.55 9.38 -0.72
CA ILE A 27 9.76 9.67 -1.92
C ILE A 27 8.51 10.46 -1.51
N VAL A 28 8.25 11.55 -2.21
CA VAL A 28 7.04 12.37 -2.02
C VAL A 28 6.17 12.26 -3.26
N ILE A 29 4.91 11.86 -3.09
CA ILE A 29 3.89 11.88 -4.14
C ILE A 29 3.05 13.13 -3.94
N THR A 30 3.06 14.04 -4.93
CA THR A 30 2.38 15.34 -4.87
C THR A 30 1.44 15.54 -6.06
N GLY A 31 0.59 16.56 -6.00
CA GLY A 31 -0.41 16.88 -7.01
C GLY A 31 -1.74 17.33 -6.43
N LEU A 32 -2.62 17.86 -7.28
CA LEU A 32 -3.95 18.38 -6.92
C LEU A 32 -4.83 17.33 -6.22
N SER A 33 -5.80 17.77 -5.42
CA SER A 33 -6.79 16.86 -4.84
C SER A 33 -7.48 16.04 -5.94
N GLY A 34 -7.72 14.74 -5.68
CA GLY A 34 -8.32 13.83 -6.65
C GLY A 34 -7.41 13.35 -7.78
N SER A 35 -6.13 13.73 -7.83
CA SER A 35 -5.20 13.33 -8.91
C SER A 35 -4.75 11.86 -8.89
N GLY A 36 -5.28 11.03 -7.97
CA GLY A 36 -4.90 9.61 -7.84
C GLY A 36 -3.70 9.33 -6.92
N LYS A 37 -3.22 10.30 -6.13
CA LYS A 37 -2.08 10.10 -5.21
C LYS A 37 -2.33 8.96 -4.21
N SER A 38 -3.49 9.00 -3.55
CA SER A 38 -3.87 7.98 -2.56
C SER A 38 -4.11 6.63 -3.23
N SER A 39 -4.70 6.64 -4.43
CA SER A 39 -4.90 5.43 -5.24
C SER A 39 -3.57 4.74 -5.57
N LEU A 40 -2.54 5.51 -5.92
CA LEU A 40 -1.20 4.97 -6.14
C LEU A 40 -0.53 4.53 -4.83
N ALA A 41 -0.50 5.39 -3.82
CA ALA A 41 0.26 5.17 -2.59
C ALA A 41 -0.35 4.09 -1.69
N PHE A 42 -1.63 4.23 -1.38
CA PHE A 42 -2.34 3.40 -0.41
C PHE A 42 -3.02 2.22 -1.10
N ASP A 43 -3.83 2.50 -2.10
CA ASP A 43 -4.72 1.50 -2.68
C ASP A 43 -3.98 0.57 -3.67
N THR A 44 -2.83 0.99 -4.20
CA THR A 44 -1.96 0.14 -5.05
C THR A 44 -0.72 -0.35 -4.31
N ILE A 45 0.22 0.55 -3.98
CA ILE A 45 1.55 0.18 -3.46
C ILE A 45 1.45 -0.48 -2.08
N TYR A 46 0.80 0.19 -1.12
CA TYR A 46 0.64 -0.35 0.22
C TYR A 46 -0.25 -1.60 0.24
N ALA A 47 -1.39 -1.58 -0.46
CA ALA A 47 -2.28 -2.72 -0.54
C ALA A 47 -1.56 -3.97 -1.03
N GLU A 48 -0.76 -3.86 -2.10
CA GLU A 48 0.00 -4.97 -2.62
C GLU A 48 1.15 -5.41 -1.70
N GLY A 49 1.87 -4.45 -1.10
CA GLY A 49 2.94 -4.75 -0.15
C GLY A 49 2.41 -5.49 1.08
N ARG A 50 1.23 -5.11 1.59
CA ARG A 50 0.54 -5.81 2.68
C ARG A 50 0.06 -7.18 2.24
N ARG A 51 -0.56 -7.30 1.06
CA ARG A 51 -1.07 -8.57 0.52
C ARG A 51 0.04 -9.60 0.39
N ARG A 52 1.16 -9.26 -0.25
CA ARG A 52 2.31 -10.15 -0.42
C ARG A 52 2.93 -10.57 0.92
N TYR A 53 2.97 -9.66 1.89
CA TYR A 53 3.45 -9.99 3.22
C TYR A 53 2.55 -11.01 3.91
N VAL A 54 1.23 -10.83 3.86
CA VAL A 54 0.26 -11.81 4.40
C VAL A 54 0.33 -13.15 3.66
N GLU A 55 0.56 -13.15 2.34
CA GLU A 55 0.75 -14.37 1.55
C GLU A 55 1.99 -15.17 1.97
N SER A 56 3.01 -14.50 2.52
CA SER A 56 4.22 -15.15 3.04
C SER A 56 4.02 -15.82 4.41
N LEU A 57 2.88 -15.60 5.08
CA LEU A 57 2.57 -16.19 6.38
C LEU A 57 2.06 -17.64 6.26
N SER A 58 2.02 -18.35 7.40
CA SER A 58 1.54 -19.72 7.46
C SER A 58 0.12 -19.85 6.90
N ALA A 59 -0.20 -21.03 6.33
CA ALA A 59 -1.54 -21.30 5.80
C ALA A 59 -2.65 -21.08 6.86
N TYR A 60 -2.35 -21.40 8.12
CA TYR A 60 -3.22 -21.14 9.26
C TYR A 60 -3.47 -19.64 9.46
N ALA A 61 -2.43 -18.80 9.48
CA ALA A 61 -2.58 -17.35 9.66
C ALA A 61 -3.37 -16.70 8.51
N ARG A 62 -3.21 -17.19 7.27
CA ARG A 62 -3.97 -16.73 6.11
C ARG A 62 -5.47 -16.98 6.23
N GLN A 63 -5.89 -18.02 6.96
CA GLN A 63 -7.30 -18.31 7.19
C GLN A 63 -8.00 -17.21 8.00
N PHE A 64 -7.29 -16.56 8.94
CA PHE A 64 -7.85 -15.50 9.79
C PHE A 64 -7.72 -14.10 9.19
N LEU A 65 -6.68 -13.87 8.38
CA LEU A 65 -6.42 -12.56 7.77
C LEU A 65 -7.29 -12.31 6.52
N GLY A 66 -7.97 -13.36 6.03
CA GLY A 66 -8.87 -13.29 4.88
C GLY A 66 -8.14 -13.09 3.55
N ASN A 67 -8.91 -13.20 2.46
CA ASN A 67 -8.40 -12.84 1.13
C ASN A 67 -8.34 -11.32 1.02
N LEU A 68 -7.13 -10.77 1.01
CA LEU A 68 -6.90 -9.37 0.69
C LEU A 68 -7.08 -9.17 -0.82
N GLU A 69 -7.95 -8.23 -1.19
CA GLU A 69 -8.21 -7.88 -2.59
C GLU A 69 -6.91 -7.45 -3.27
N LYS A 70 -6.67 -8.00 -4.47
CA LYS A 70 -5.51 -7.65 -5.28
C LYS A 70 -5.81 -6.33 -5.99
N PRO A 71 -4.94 -5.31 -5.87
CA PRO A 71 -5.16 -4.05 -6.56
C PRO A 71 -5.10 -4.22 -8.06
N ASN A 72 -5.77 -3.33 -8.79
CA ASN A 72 -5.82 -3.32 -10.25
C ASN A 72 -4.51 -2.77 -10.82
N VAL A 73 -3.52 -3.65 -10.93
CA VAL A 73 -2.19 -3.37 -11.49
C VAL A 73 -1.70 -4.57 -12.29
N ASP A 74 -1.12 -4.32 -13.46
CA ASP A 74 -0.66 -5.40 -14.35
C ASP A 74 0.59 -6.08 -13.79
N TYR A 75 1.57 -5.30 -13.33
CA TYR A 75 2.80 -5.83 -12.75
C TYR A 75 3.40 -4.88 -11.71
N ILE A 76 3.93 -5.47 -10.63
CA ILE A 76 4.64 -4.71 -9.60
C ILE A 76 5.72 -5.57 -8.94
N GLU A 77 6.90 -4.99 -8.75
CA GLU A 77 8.09 -5.68 -8.25
C GLU A 77 8.91 -4.76 -7.34
N GLY A 78 9.78 -5.35 -6.51
CA GLY A 78 10.70 -4.62 -5.65
C GLY A 78 10.05 -4.08 -4.38
N LEU A 79 8.78 -4.41 -4.13
CA LEU A 79 8.06 -4.04 -2.91
C LEU A 79 8.66 -4.75 -1.68
N SER A 80 8.81 -3.98 -0.62
CA SER A 80 9.04 -4.50 0.74
C SER A 80 7.68 -4.69 1.43
N PRO A 81 7.61 -5.45 2.54
CA PRO A 81 6.46 -5.39 3.43
C PRO A 81 6.13 -3.93 3.75
N ALA A 82 4.86 -3.55 3.56
CA ALA A 82 4.44 -2.16 3.62
C ALA A 82 3.60 -1.88 4.87
N ILE A 83 3.82 -0.71 5.47
CA ILE A 83 3.04 -0.19 6.60
C ILE A 83 2.44 1.14 6.16
N SER A 84 1.14 1.31 6.38
CA SER A 84 0.47 2.60 6.20
C SER A 84 0.43 3.33 7.53
N ILE A 85 0.87 4.59 7.51
CA ILE A 85 0.70 5.52 8.62
C ILE A 85 -0.19 6.64 8.09
N ASP A 86 -1.46 6.63 8.50
CA ASP A 86 -2.43 7.66 8.13
C ASP A 86 -3.13 8.23 9.39
N GLN A 87 -4.04 9.17 9.18
CA GLN A 87 -4.78 9.82 10.26
C GLN A 87 -6.15 9.16 10.51
N ARG A 88 -6.42 7.98 9.93
CA ARG A 88 -7.69 7.28 10.14
C ARG A 88 -7.62 6.49 11.46
N GLY A 89 -8.70 6.55 12.25
CA GLY A 89 -8.83 5.70 13.44
C GLY A 89 -8.32 6.30 14.75
N ILE A 90 -8.42 7.63 14.95
CA ILE A 90 -8.29 8.21 16.29
C ILE A 90 -9.40 7.63 17.18
N SER A 91 -9.05 6.60 17.95
CA SER A 91 -9.94 5.94 18.89
C SER A 91 -10.27 6.90 20.03
N LYS A 92 -11.55 7.18 20.23
CA LYS A 92 -12.04 7.99 21.35
C LYS A 92 -12.34 7.13 22.57
N ASN A 93 -11.42 6.23 22.93
CA ASN A 93 -11.55 5.45 24.16
C ASN A 93 -11.06 6.31 25.33
N PRO A 94 -11.91 6.66 26.30
CA PRO A 94 -11.53 7.52 27.43
C PRO A 94 -10.45 6.91 28.34
N ARG A 95 -10.17 5.61 28.22
CA ARG A 95 -9.06 4.94 28.91
C ARG A 95 -7.78 4.83 28.08
N SER A 96 -7.81 5.26 26.82
CA SER A 96 -6.63 5.26 25.97
C SER A 96 -5.89 6.58 26.14
N THR A 97 -4.65 6.49 26.63
CA THR A 97 -3.73 7.62 26.67
C THR A 97 -2.48 7.30 25.85
N VAL A 98 -1.55 8.24 25.74
CA VAL A 98 -0.28 8.00 25.04
C VAL A 98 0.61 7.00 25.79
N GLY A 99 0.49 6.89 27.13
CA GLY A 99 1.42 6.12 27.96
C GLY A 99 0.84 4.91 28.71
N THR A 100 -0.49 4.87 28.89
CA THR A 100 -1.23 3.83 29.63
C THR A 100 -2.53 3.50 28.91
#